data_AF-A0A7X9A3A3-F1
#
_entry.id   AF-A0A7X9A3A3-F1
#
_cell.length_a   1.000
_cell.length_b   1.000
_cell.length_c   1.000
_cell.angle_alpha   90.00
_cell.angle_beta   90.00
_cell.angle_gamma   90.00
#
_symmetry.space_group_name_H-M   'P 1'
#
loop_
_entity.id
_entity.type
_entity.pdbx_description
1 polymer ?
#
loop_
_entity_poly.entity_id
_entity_poly.type
_entity_poly.pdbx_seq_one_letter_code
_entity_poly.pdbx_strand_id
1 'polypeptide(L)'
;MKPKVAFICVHNSCRSQIAEALGKHFASDIFESYSAGTELLKPQINRDAVRLINDIYKIEMSEQYSKLLSDIPPVDIVITMGCNVNCPYLPCK
;
A
#
# COMPACT_ATOMS: atom_id res chain seq x y z
N MET A 1 -6.71 -0.36 20.01
CA MET A 1 -5.90 0.33 18.97
C MET A 1 -5.58 -0.71 17.92
N LYS A 2 -5.93 -0.46 16.66
CA LYS A 2 -5.70 -1.44 15.58
C LYS A 2 -4.22 -1.36 15.17
N PRO A 3 -3.53 -2.49 14.94
CA PRO A 3 -2.17 -2.45 14.41
C PRO A 3 -2.16 -1.77 13.04
N LYS A 4 -1.11 -1.02 12.75
CA LYS A 4 -0.89 -0.38 11.46
C LYS A 4 -0.02 -1.26 10.60
N VAL A 5 -0.50 -1.62 9.41
CA VAL A 5 0.19 -2.50 8.47
C VAL A 5 0.53 -1.71 7.21
N ALA A 6 1.80 -1.68 6.82
CA ALA A 6 2.25 -1.07 5.58
C ALA A 6 2.64 -2.10 4.52
N PHE A 7 2.07 -1.99 3.33
CA PHE A 7 2.47 -2.73 2.14
C PHE A 7 3.49 -1.93 1.33
N ILE A 8 4.72 -2.42 1.23
CA ILE A 8 5.83 -1.71 0.59
C ILE A 8 6.18 -2.37 -0.74
N CYS A 9 6.21 -1.61 -1.82
CA CYS A 9 6.84 -2.05 -3.07
C CYS A 9 7.80 -0.99 -3.60
N VAL A 10 8.39 -1.18 -4.79
CA VAL A 10 9.38 -0.20 -5.29
C VAL A 10 8.71 1.14 -5.62
N HIS A 11 7.70 1.15 -6.49
CA HIS A 11 7.13 2.38 -7.06
C HIS A 11 5.78 2.83 -6.45
N ASN A 12 5.21 2.04 -5.55
CA ASN A 12 3.86 2.24 -5.01
C ASN A 12 2.75 2.43 -6.06
N SER A 13 2.85 1.77 -7.22
CA SER A 13 1.94 2.00 -8.35
C SER A 13 0.95 0.86 -8.63
N CYS A 14 1.25 -0.38 -8.24
CA CYS A 14 0.41 -1.55 -8.52
C CYS A 14 0.17 -2.42 -7.28
N ARG A 15 1.10 -3.31 -6.95
CA ARG A 15 0.95 -4.38 -5.95
C ARG A 15 0.55 -3.86 -4.58
N SER A 16 1.29 -2.87 -4.07
CA SER A 16 1.06 -2.30 -2.74
C SER A 16 -0.24 -1.50 -2.66
N GLN A 17 -0.68 -0.88 -3.76
CA GLN A 17 -1.95 -0.15 -3.83
C GLN A 17 -3.13 -1.10 -3.77
N ILE A 18 -3.07 -2.18 -4.57
CA ILE A 18 -4.04 -3.26 -4.55
C ILE A 18 -4.13 -3.84 -3.13
N ALA A 19 -2.99 -4.13 -2.49
CA ALA A 19 -2.96 -4.67 -1.13
C ALA A 19 -3.58 -3.70 -0.10
N GLU A 20 -3.32 -2.39 -0.20
CA GLU A 20 -3.97 -1.40 0.67
C GLU A 20 -5.48 -1.35 0.46
N ALA A 21 -5.95 -1.36 -0.79
CA ALA A 21 -7.38 -1.33 -1.11
C ALA A 21 -8.10 -2.56 -0.56
N LEU A 22 -7.53 -3.74 -0.77
CA LEU A 22 -8.07 -5.00 -0.25
C LEU A 22 -8.03 -5.03 1.28
N GLY A 23 -6.93 -4.58 1.91
CA GLY A 23 -6.82 -4.50 3.37
C GLY A 23 -7.85 -3.57 3.99
N LYS A 24 -8.09 -2.39 3.39
CA LYS A 24 -9.15 -1.47 3.82
C LYS A 24 -10.54 -2.07 3.65
N HIS A 25 -10.78 -2.89 2.63
CA HIS A 25 -12.09 -3.47 2.41
C HIS A 25 -12.36 -4.69 3.29
N PHE A 26 -11.41 -5.64 3.34
CA PHE A 26 -11.62 -6.94 3.98
C PHE A 26 -11.17 -7.02 5.45
N ALA A 27 -10.25 -6.15 5.87
CA ALA A 27 -9.61 -6.23 7.18
C ALA A 27 -9.63 -4.90 7.94
N SER A 28 -10.53 -3.99 7.59
CA SER A 28 -10.68 -2.69 8.26
C SER A 28 -11.03 -2.81 9.73
N ASP A 29 -11.63 -3.91 10.16
CA ASP A 29 -11.94 -4.26 11.54
C ASP A 29 -10.71 -4.76 12.32
N ILE A 30 -9.72 -5.34 11.64
CA ILE A 30 -8.52 -5.93 12.25
C ILE A 30 -7.35 -4.94 12.30
N PHE A 31 -7.02 -4.27 11.20
CA PHE A 31 -5.83 -3.42 11.09
C PHE A 31 -6.02 -2.18 10.20
N GLU A 32 -5.20 -1.16 10.42
CA GLU A 32 -5.15 0.03 9.56
C GLU A 32 -4.16 -0.21 8.42
N SER A 33 -4.66 -0.15 7.17
CA SER A 33 -3.87 -0.45 5.98
C SER A 33 -3.24 0.80 5.39
N TYR A 34 -1.92 0.74 5.19
CA TYR A 34 -1.11 1.72 4.50
C TYR A 34 -0.31 1.06 3.38
N SER A 35 0.15 1.85 2.42
CA SER A 35 1.14 1.41 1.44
C SER A 35 2.17 2.50 1.20
N ALA A 36 3.36 2.11 0.75
CA ALA A 36 4.38 3.07 0.33
C ALA A 36 5.35 2.47 -0.70
N GLY A 37 6.15 3.36 -1.28
CA GLY A 37 7.18 3.10 -2.27
C GLY A 37 8.55 3.44 -1.72
N THR A 38 9.58 2.66 -2.06
CA THR A 38 10.98 3.07 -1.82
C THR A 38 11.40 4.17 -2.78
N GLU A 39 10.79 4.21 -3.97
CA GLU A 39 11.02 5.20 -5.02
C GLU A 39 9.68 5.62 -5.62
N LEU A 40 9.59 6.83 -6.17
CA LEU A 40 8.43 7.26 -6.94
C LEU A 40 8.82 7.40 -8.41
N LEU A 41 8.21 6.58 -9.26
CA LEU A 41 8.33 6.77 -10.70
C LEU A 41 7.39 7.87 -11.19
N LYS A 42 6.16 7.90 -10.65
CA LYS A 42 5.09 8.86 -10.96
C LYS A 42 4.16 9.02 -9.74
N PRO A 43 3.53 10.19 -9.56
CA PRO A 43 2.57 10.42 -8.47
C PRO A 43 1.21 9.71 -8.68
N GLN A 44 1.05 8.99 -9.80
CA GLN A 44 -0.19 8.33 -10.16
C GLN A 44 -0.07 6.81 -10.02
N ILE A 45 -1.15 6.21 -9.49
CA ILE A 45 -1.33 4.76 -9.45
C ILE A 45 -1.66 4.20 -10.83
N ASN A 46 -1.38 2.92 -11.04
CA ASN A 46 -1.69 2.27 -12.30
C ASN A 46 -3.21 2.19 -12.49
N ARG A 47 -3.72 2.77 -13.57
CA ARG A 47 -5.15 2.77 -13.92
C ARG A 47 -5.70 1.36 -14.14
N ASP A 48 -4.87 0.42 -14.60
CA ASP A 48 -5.27 -0.97 -14.72
C ASP A 48 -5.53 -1.63 -13.36
N ALA A 49 -4.75 -1.27 -12.33
CA ALA A 49 -4.98 -1.74 -10.97
C ALA A 49 -6.32 -1.22 -10.43
N VAL A 50 -6.61 0.07 -10.63
CA VAL A 50 -7.88 0.69 -10.26
C VAL A 50 -9.06 0.00 -10.96
N ARG A 51 -8.95 -0.19 -12.28
CA ARG A 51 -9.98 -0.85 -13.08
C ARG A 51 -10.23 -2.29 -12.60
N LEU A 52 -9.17 -3.09 -12.45
CA LEU A 52 -9.29 -4.50 -12.04
C LEU A 52 -9.94 -4.65 -10.66
N ILE A 53 -9.56 -3.81 -9.70
CA ILE A 53 -10.10 -3.87 -8.35
C ILE A 53 -11.58 -3.45 -8.31
N ASN A 54 -11.96 -2.44 -9.08
CA ASN A 54 -13.37 -2.07 -9.22
C ASN A 54 -14.17 -3.15 -9.97
N ASP A 55 -13.61 -3.72 -11.02
CA ASP A 55 -14.29 -4.75 -11.83
C ASP A 55 -14.56 -6.01 -11.02
N ILE A 56 -13.56 -6.51 -10.29
CA ILE A 56 -13.61 -7.78 -9.55
C ILE A 56 -14.26 -7.61 -8.18
N TYR A 57 -13.91 -6.57 -7.43
CA TYR A 57 -14.29 -6.41 -6.02
C TYR A 57 -15.22 -5.25 -5.74
N LYS A 58 -15.53 -4.39 -6.73
CA LYS A 58 -16.35 -3.18 -6.57
C LYS A 58 -15.78 -2.22 -5.51
N ILE A 59 -14.45 -2.16 -5.43
CA ILE A 59 -13.71 -1.28 -4.51
C ILE A 59 -13.20 -0.07 -5.30
N GLU A 60 -13.52 1.13 -4.81
CA GLU A 60 -13.00 2.38 -5.33
C GLU A 60 -11.61 2.68 -4.75
N MET A 61 -10.63 2.90 -5.64
CA MET A 61 -9.24 3.24 -5.30
C MET A 61 -8.89 4.69 -5.65
N SER A 62 -9.89 5.52 -5.96
CA SER A 62 -9.70 6.88 -6.50
C SER A 62 -9.00 7.85 -5.53
N GLU A 63 -9.08 7.60 -4.22
CA GLU A 63 -8.38 8.39 -3.20
C GLU A 63 -6.93 7.92 -2.94
N GLN A 64 -6.49 6.84 -3.58
CA GLN A 64 -5.13 6.34 -3.44
C GLN A 64 -4.18 7.02 -4.42
N TYR A 65 -2.97 7.33 -3.95
CA TYR A 65 -1.90 7.92 -4.75
C TYR A 65 -0.56 7.29 -4.37
N SER A 66 0.42 7.44 -5.25
CA SER A 66 1.78 6.93 -4.99
C SER A 66 2.48 7.77 -3.93
N LYS A 67 2.92 7.14 -2.84
CA LYS A 67 3.51 7.77 -1.65
C LYS A 67 4.82 7.10 -1.26
N LEU A 68 5.74 7.87 -0.68
CA LEU A 68 7.02 7.36 -0.16
C LEU A 68 6.86 6.82 1.26
N LEU A 69 7.87 6.06 1.73
CA LEU A 69 7.94 5.63 3.13
C LEU A 69 7.90 6.81 4.12
N SER A 70 8.39 7.99 3.73
CA SER A 70 8.35 9.20 4.55
C SER A 70 6.93 9.77 4.74
N ASP A 71 6.01 9.41 3.85
CA ASP A 71 4.67 10.01 3.79
C ASP A 71 3.64 9.18 4.57
N ILE A 72 4.05 8.02 5.09
CA ILE A 72 3.20 7.16 5.92
C ILE A 72 3.53 7.33 7.40
N PRO A 73 2.53 7.17 8.29
CA PRO A 73 2.79 7.19 9.73
C PRO A 73 3.64 5.98 10.14
N PRO A 74 4.23 6.03 11.35
CA PRO A 74 4.84 4.84 11.95
C PRO A 74 3.88 3.67 11.94
N VAL A 75 4.35 2.51 11.50
CA VAL A 75 3.58 1.28 11.36
C VAL A 75 4.12 0.17 12.23
N ASP A 76 3.24 -0.71 12.69
CA ASP A 76 3.60 -1.83 13.56
C ASP A 76 4.11 -3.03 12.76
N ILE A 77 3.61 -3.22 11.52
CA ILE A 77 3.92 -4.36 10.66
C ILE A 77 4.23 -3.86 9.26
N VAL A 78 5.28 -4.42 8.65
CA VAL A 78 5.71 -4.10 7.29
C VAL A 78 5.66 -5.35 6.43
N ILE A 79 4.96 -5.28 5.30
CA ILE A 79 4.86 -6.35 4.31
C ILE A 79 5.54 -5.89 3.01
N THR A 80 6.70 -6.45 2.71
CA THR A 80 7.48 -6.12 1.51
C THR A 80 7.06 -6.96 0.32
N MET A 81 6.78 -6.31 -0.81
CA MET A 81 6.27 -6.92 -2.04
C MET A 81 7.18 -6.60 -3.24
N GLY A 82 8.32 -7.29 -3.36
CA GLY A 82 9.20 -7.26 -4.54
C GLY A 82 10.67 -7.58 -4.27
N CYS A 83 11.41 -7.99 -5.31
CA CYS A 83 12.80 -8.48 -5.20
C CYS A 83 13.88 -7.41 -5.03
N ASN A 84 13.53 -6.11 -4.99
CA ASN A 84 14.47 -4.98 -4.85
C ASN A 84 13.98 -3.95 -3.84
N VAL A 85 13.09 -4.33 -2.92
CA VAL A 85 12.67 -3.43 -1.85
C VAL A 85 13.82 -3.35 -0.84
N ASN A 86 14.77 -2.45 -1.07
CA ASN A 86 15.70 -2.00 -0.03
C ASN A 86 14.91 -1.13 0.94
N CYS A 87 14.19 -1.79 1.85
CA CYS A 87 13.49 -1.09 2.91
C CYS A 87 14.54 -0.63 3.93
N PRO A 88 14.77 0.68 4.11
CA PRO A 88 15.54 1.14 5.27
C PRO A 88 14.87 0.59 6.53
N TYR A 89 15.65 0.23 7.54
CA TYR A 89 15.14 -0.35 8.79
C TYR A 89 13.97 0.49 9.32
N LEU A 90 12.75 -0.04 9.19
CA LEU A 90 11.57 0.52 9.79
C LEU A 90 11.45 -0.12 11.18
N PRO A 91 11.25 0.66 12.26
CA PRO A 91 10.96 0.10 13.57
C PRO A 91 9.55 -0.52 13.55
N CYS A 92 9.46 -1.75 13.06
CA CYS A 92 8.27 -2.60 13.07
C CYS A 92 8.53 -3.85 13.91
N LYS A 93 7.45 -4.49 14.39
CA LYS A 93 7.53 -5.78 15.08
C LYS A 93 7.93 -6.92 14.15
#